data_AF-C6LY42-F1
#
_entry.id   AF-C6LY42-F1
#
_cell.length_a   1.000
_cell.length_b   1.000
_cell.length_c   1.000
_cell.angle_alpha   90.00
_cell.angle_beta   90.00
_cell.angle_gamma   90.00
#
_symmetry.space_group_name_H-M   'P 1'
#
loop_
_entity.id
_entity.type
_entity.pdbx_description
1 polymer ?
#
loop_
_entity_poly.entity_id
_entity_poly.type
_entity_poly.pdbx_seq_one_letter_code
_entity_poly.pdbx_strand_id
1 'polypeptide(L)'
;MLLIALIPTLLLASTVEAPGELTLDVISVSDTHGWIYGHRHQKELGDYGTLVSYIERTRDDAANDSARAVLAIDGGDLIEGTGLSDATPIKGIYIYKAASEVGFDLITVGNHDLGSESSTTYIHEKIDAMFNGAYVSTNTFMSADKTPLVKNRYKHMTLKNNLKVLMFGFLYRSSYVSSYVDRASDVIATPEIQKILEDHFDETDILVVANHMGYSDSELENIVKAFRLYYGGRGYTIPIILISAHSHRLYNKTCTFDTTGQCFIVEAECYLKRIQHIKYTFTPIQYTDTKANVQRTGYQMAVPPTVLTPSRNIPKTMADRFGLTVDTFDTPHAIALRKKIHGWVEELDLERVLGCSKYLYSKSLGMESPTSVFNIWLNAVMPAEVYDDERLSKCTQFPVVGSSSIRDSIYEGDFVVDDSYNVMPFKNSFVYIANLTSQEVACAFSGSILSYTEEEQLHNVYNYEAARADIPRYVTPTDPSALPSDHCYDLILTSYDADKFAARFRKGGSCYQMIDPSKSYLAVDYPTHLRPNATTEELLPDFFAKYMPCLTFQPTEDVSNQEAIETKNTMRIVFFSLVSLVLAAIVAALVGIILFCCPRKHASERLLNDI
;
A
#
# COMPACT_ATOMS: atom_id res chain seq x y z
N MET A 1 92.08 -5.31 22.42
CA MET A 1 90.89 -4.43 22.43
C MET A 1 90.21 -4.54 21.08
N LEU A 2 89.12 -5.31 21.00
CA LEU A 2 88.19 -5.31 19.87
C LEU A 2 86.86 -4.82 20.46
N LEU A 3 86.41 -3.62 20.07
CA LEU A 3 85.12 -3.07 20.50
C LEU A 3 84.07 -3.56 19.48
N ILE A 4 83.26 -4.53 19.87
CA ILE A 4 82.06 -4.94 19.12
C ILE A 4 80.93 -3.99 19.56
N ALA A 5 80.48 -3.13 18.66
CA ALA A 5 79.32 -2.28 18.87
C ALA A 5 78.05 -3.11 18.74
N LEU A 6 77.37 -3.37 19.86
CA LEU A 6 75.97 -3.85 19.86
C LEU A 6 75.06 -2.69 19.45
N ILE A 7 74.39 -2.82 18.31
CA ILE A 7 73.25 -1.99 17.94
C ILE A 7 72.01 -2.64 18.54
N PRO A 8 71.24 -1.98 19.42
CA PRO A 8 69.99 -2.52 19.92
C PRO A 8 68.92 -2.36 18.84
N THR A 9 68.43 -3.47 18.31
CA THR A 9 67.21 -3.55 17.52
C THR A 9 66.04 -3.16 18.42
N LEU A 10 65.58 -1.92 18.28
CA LEU A 10 64.35 -1.44 18.88
C LEU A 10 63.19 -2.14 18.15
N LEU A 11 62.67 -3.24 18.71
CA LEU A 11 61.35 -3.75 18.33
C LEU A 11 60.33 -2.70 18.76
N LEU A 12 59.89 -1.86 17.83
CA LEU A 12 58.63 -1.15 17.94
C LEU A 12 57.52 -2.21 17.90
N ALA A 13 57.16 -2.74 19.06
CA ALA A 13 55.87 -3.37 19.24
C ALA A 13 54.83 -2.28 19.00
N SER A 14 54.28 -2.23 17.80
CA SER A 14 53.04 -1.49 17.54
C SER A 14 52.00 -2.09 18.45
N THR A 15 51.72 -1.43 19.57
CA THR A 15 50.53 -1.69 20.35
C THR A 15 49.37 -1.39 19.41
N VAL A 16 48.79 -2.43 18.83
CA VAL A 16 47.49 -2.34 18.18
C VAL A 16 46.56 -1.88 19.30
N GLU A 17 46.18 -0.61 19.25
CA GLU A 17 45.19 -0.05 20.15
C GLU A 17 43.96 -0.96 20.06
N ALA A 18 43.45 -1.40 21.21
CA ALA A 18 42.25 -2.24 21.22
C ALA A 18 41.15 -1.51 20.43
N PRO A 19 40.46 -2.16 19.48
CA PRO A 19 39.46 -1.49 18.67
C PRO A 19 38.44 -0.82 19.60
N GLY A 20 38.18 0.47 19.40
CA GLY A 20 37.25 1.23 20.23
C GLY A 20 35.80 0.80 20.01
N GLU A 21 34.88 1.42 20.75
CA GLU A 21 33.45 1.28 20.46
C GLU A 21 33.14 1.79 19.05
N LEU A 22 32.33 1.04 18.31
CA LEU A 22 31.88 1.41 16.97
C LEU A 22 30.39 1.72 16.98
N THR A 23 29.98 2.64 16.11
CA THR A 23 28.60 3.06 15.94
C THR A 23 28.13 2.78 14.52
N LEU A 24 26.91 2.26 14.39
CA LEU A 24 26.23 2.08 13.12
C LEU A 24 24.85 2.74 13.17
N ASP A 25 24.61 3.70 12.29
CA ASP A 25 23.29 4.24 12.00
C ASP A 25 22.66 3.40 10.89
N VAL A 26 21.48 2.83 11.14
CA VAL A 26 20.68 2.16 10.10
C VAL A 26 19.45 2.99 9.84
N ILE A 27 19.33 3.45 8.60
CA ILE A 27 18.17 4.13 8.05
C ILE A 27 17.38 3.10 7.24
N SER A 28 16.14 2.81 7.63
CA SER A 28 15.30 1.85 6.92
C SER A 28 13.94 2.38 6.51
N VAL A 29 13.50 1.91 5.35
CA VAL A 29 12.14 2.03 4.81
C VAL A 29 11.67 0.64 4.36
N SER A 30 10.38 0.45 4.15
CA SER A 30 9.81 -0.77 3.57
C SER A 30 8.44 -0.47 2.98
N ASP A 31 7.91 -1.40 2.18
CA ASP A 31 6.53 -1.38 1.69
C ASP A 31 6.22 -0.03 1.01
N THR A 32 7.17 0.46 0.21
CA THR A 32 7.06 1.79 -0.40
C THR A 32 5.94 1.83 -1.43
N HIS A 33 5.62 0.71 -2.07
CA HIS A 33 4.50 0.54 -3.01
C HIS A 33 4.38 1.67 -4.06
N GLY A 34 5.52 2.21 -4.48
CA GLY A 34 5.63 3.25 -5.49
C GLY A 34 5.32 4.68 -5.02
N TRP A 35 5.12 4.92 -3.71
CA TRP A 35 4.90 6.26 -3.12
C TRP A 35 6.17 7.12 -3.10
N ILE A 36 6.84 7.23 -4.25
CA ILE A 36 8.14 7.89 -4.42
C ILE A 36 8.02 9.37 -4.78
N TYR A 37 6.82 9.83 -5.14
CA TYR A 37 6.49 11.21 -5.52
C TYR A 37 5.76 11.98 -4.42
N GLY A 38 5.75 11.45 -3.20
CA GLY A 38 5.03 12.03 -2.07
C GLY A 38 3.53 11.72 -2.13
N HIS A 39 2.74 12.40 -1.29
CA HIS A 39 1.32 12.11 -1.12
C HIS A 39 0.45 13.31 -1.48
N ARG A 40 -0.33 13.21 -2.57
CA ARG A 40 -1.25 14.28 -3.03
C ARG A 40 -2.22 14.75 -1.95
N HIS A 41 -2.75 13.80 -1.17
CA HIS A 41 -3.77 14.05 -0.14
C HIS A 41 -3.20 14.15 1.29
N GLN A 42 -1.89 13.96 1.47
CA GLN A 42 -1.15 14.12 2.72
C GLN A 42 0.14 14.91 2.44
N LYS A 43 -0.03 16.15 1.99
CA LYS A 43 1.04 16.99 1.39
C LYS A 43 2.23 17.27 2.32
N GLU A 44 2.09 17.01 3.61
CA GLU A 44 3.17 17.13 4.57
C GLU A 44 4.20 16.00 4.48
N LEU A 45 3.86 14.88 3.85
CA LEU A 45 4.74 13.73 3.70
C LEU A 45 5.74 13.92 2.56
N GLY A 46 6.99 13.55 2.82
CA GLY A 46 8.10 13.62 1.88
C GLY A 46 8.06 12.50 0.84
N ASP A 47 8.91 12.67 -0.16
CA ASP A 47 9.08 11.80 -1.32
C ASP A 47 10.44 11.08 -1.27
N TYR A 48 10.84 10.39 -2.34
CA TYR A 48 12.17 9.77 -2.42
C TYR A 48 13.31 10.79 -2.37
N GLY A 49 13.10 12.04 -2.83
CA GLY A 49 14.09 13.08 -2.65
C GLY A 49 14.32 13.42 -1.17
N THR A 50 13.27 13.36 -0.33
CA THR A 50 13.41 13.60 1.11
C THR A 50 14.24 12.49 1.75
N LEU A 51 14.02 11.24 1.33
CA LEU A 51 14.80 10.09 1.77
C LEU A 51 16.27 10.21 1.34
N VAL A 52 16.54 10.55 0.07
CA VAL A 52 17.90 10.74 -0.45
C VAL A 52 18.64 11.82 0.33
N SER A 53 18.03 13.00 0.49
CA SER A 53 18.61 14.07 1.29
C SER A 53 18.89 13.59 2.71
N TYR A 54 17.96 12.87 3.35
CA TYR A 54 18.15 12.37 4.71
C TYR A 54 19.33 11.40 4.82
N ILE A 55 19.46 10.45 3.90
CA ILE A 55 20.56 9.49 3.85
C ILE A 55 21.90 10.21 3.63
N GLU A 56 21.98 11.10 2.65
CA GLU A 56 23.20 11.82 2.31
C GLU A 56 23.65 12.74 3.45
N ARG A 57 22.73 13.51 4.04
CA ARG A 57 23.03 14.36 5.21
C ARG A 57 23.48 13.55 6.42
N THR A 58 22.91 12.36 6.64
CA THR A 58 23.36 11.46 7.72
C THR A 58 24.76 10.93 7.43
N ARG A 59 25.06 10.56 6.18
CA ARG A 59 26.39 10.10 5.77
C ARG A 59 27.45 11.20 5.87
N ASP A 60 27.10 12.44 5.53
CA ASP A 60 27.98 13.61 5.66
C ASP A 60 28.27 13.94 7.13
N ASP A 61 27.24 13.94 7.97
CA ASP A 61 27.39 14.14 9.43
C ASP A 61 28.26 13.04 10.06
N ALA A 62 28.01 11.77 9.70
CA ALA A 62 28.79 10.63 10.17
C ALA A 62 30.25 10.63 9.67
N ALA A 63 30.55 11.26 8.54
CA ALA A 63 31.92 11.32 8.02
C ALA A 63 32.90 12.10 8.93
N ASN A 64 32.37 12.89 9.88
CA ASN A 64 33.18 13.61 10.87
C ASN A 64 33.60 12.74 12.07
N ASP A 65 33.14 11.48 12.14
CA ASP A 65 33.44 10.54 13.21
C ASP A 65 33.91 9.20 12.64
N SER A 66 35.20 8.89 12.81
CA SER A 66 35.80 7.65 12.29
C SER A 66 35.24 6.38 12.94
N ALA A 67 34.56 6.47 14.09
CA ALA A 67 33.91 5.34 14.75
C ALA A 67 32.48 5.11 14.24
N ARG A 68 31.94 5.98 13.38
CA ARG A 68 30.55 5.96 12.93
C ARG A 68 30.42 5.56 11.46
N ALA A 69 29.44 4.71 11.17
CA ALA A 69 29.05 4.35 9.81
C ALA A 69 27.53 4.40 9.64
N VAL A 70 27.07 4.44 8.38
CA VAL A 70 25.65 4.54 8.03
C VAL A 70 25.31 3.47 7.00
N LEU A 71 24.21 2.75 7.21
CA LEU A 71 23.57 1.88 6.21
C LEU A 71 22.17 2.39 5.89
N ALA A 72 21.82 2.40 4.60
CA ALA A 72 20.47 2.63 4.12
C ALA A 72 19.85 1.33 3.60
N ILE A 73 18.66 0.95 4.07
CA ILE A 73 18.06 -0.36 3.78
C ILE A 73 16.59 -0.22 3.37
N ASP A 74 16.18 -0.96 2.35
CA ASP A 74 14.77 -1.13 1.98
C ASP A 74 14.31 -2.59 2.16
N GLY A 75 13.22 -2.77 2.90
CA GLY A 75 12.64 -4.08 3.24
C GLY A 75 11.83 -4.76 2.13
N GLY A 76 11.70 -4.19 0.94
CA GLY A 76 10.94 -4.76 -0.19
C GLY A 76 9.51 -4.25 -0.30
N ASP A 77 8.75 -4.82 -1.25
CA ASP A 77 7.46 -4.31 -1.74
C ASP A 77 7.59 -2.89 -2.29
N LEU A 78 8.38 -2.78 -3.37
CA LEU A 78 8.57 -1.52 -4.06
C LEU A 78 7.35 -1.12 -4.89
N ILE A 79 6.58 -2.10 -5.40
CA ILE A 79 5.58 -1.88 -6.46
C ILE A 79 4.14 -2.17 -6.00
N GLU A 80 3.16 -1.94 -6.89
CA GLU A 80 1.72 -2.12 -6.65
C GLU A 80 1.12 -1.20 -5.57
N GLY A 81 0.69 -0.01 -5.96
CA GLY A 81 0.06 0.95 -5.06
C GLY A 81 0.02 2.40 -5.53
N THR A 82 0.55 2.71 -6.73
CA THR A 82 0.57 4.06 -7.33
C THR A 82 0.63 3.95 -8.85
N GLY A 83 0.20 4.98 -9.57
CA GLY A 83 0.27 5.02 -11.03
C GLY A 83 1.70 4.98 -11.56
N LEU A 84 2.66 5.59 -10.87
CA LEU A 84 4.09 5.50 -11.23
C LEU A 84 4.60 4.06 -11.26
N SER A 85 4.03 3.21 -10.42
CA SER A 85 4.33 1.79 -10.35
C SER A 85 3.54 0.99 -11.39
N ASP A 86 2.24 1.28 -11.50
CA ASP A 86 1.27 0.36 -12.07
C ASP A 86 0.79 0.71 -13.48
N ALA A 87 0.92 1.97 -13.91
CA ALA A 87 0.43 2.47 -15.20
C ALA A 87 1.39 2.17 -16.38
N THR A 88 2.26 1.17 -16.23
CA THR A 88 3.25 0.78 -17.25
C THR A 88 3.07 -0.68 -17.68
N PRO A 89 3.50 -1.06 -18.90
CA PRO A 89 3.43 -2.46 -19.33
C PRO A 89 4.28 -3.42 -18.47
N ILE A 90 5.35 -2.91 -17.87
CA ILE A 90 6.18 -3.62 -16.90
C ILE A 90 6.02 -2.90 -15.56
N LYS A 91 5.14 -3.41 -14.69
CA LYS A 91 4.89 -2.79 -13.38
C LYS A 91 6.22 -2.59 -12.64
N GLY A 92 6.43 -1.37 -12.15
CA GLY A 92 7.62 -0.99 -11.39
C GLY A 92 8.81 -0.47 -12.18
N ILE A 93 8.76 -0.39 -13.52
CA ILE A 93 9.95 0.01 -14.31
C ILE A 93 10.55 1.35 -13.88
N TYR A 94 9.74 2.34 -13.52
CA TYR A 94 10.20 3.63 -12.99
C TYR A 94 10.60 3.54 -11.52
N ILE A 95 9.92 2.72 -10.74
CA ILE A 95 10.22 2.52 -9.32
C ILE A 95 11.60 1.90 -9.13
N TYR A 96 11.92 0.81 -9.83
CA TYR A 96 13.24 0.17 -9.74
C TYR A 96 14.36 1.14 -10.16
N LYS A 97 14.13 1.95 -11.21
CA LYS A 97 15.09 2.99 -11.64
C LYS A 97 15.30 4.03 -10.54
N ALA A 98 14.24 4.56 -9.93
CA ALA A 98 14.37 5.53 -8.85
C ALA A 98 15.06 4.94 -7.62
N ALA A 99 14.66 3.73 -7.20
CA ALA A 99 15.24 3.05 -6.04
C ALA A 99 16.74 2.77 -6.23
N SER A 100 17.19 2.51 -7.46
CA SER A 100 18.62 2.34 -7.76
C SER A 100 19.45 3.60 -7.56
N GLU A 101 18.80 4.77 -7.61
CA GLU A 101 19.43 6.07 -7.39
C GLU A 101 19.37 6.51 -5.92
N VAL A 102 18.58 5.87 -5.04
CA VAL A 102 18.49 6.29 -3.63
C VAL A 102 19.81 6.09 -2.86
N GLY A 103 20.64 5.15 -3.31
CA GLY A 103 21.88 4.80 -2.65
C GLY A 103 21.67 3.88 -1.46
N PHE A 104 20.73 2.93 -1.56
CA PHE A 104 20.58 1.84 -0.61
C PHE A 104 21.82 0.94 -0.59
N ASP A 105 22.22 0.54 0.61
CA ASP A 105 23.29 -0.45 0.82
C ASP A 105 22.75 -1.88 0.73
N LEU A 106 21.49 -2.08 1.10
CA LEU A 106 20.76 -3.34 1.01
C LEU A 106 19.30 -3.08 0.61
N ILE A 107 18.78 -3.86 -0.33
CA ILE A 107 17.35 -3.92 -0.63
C ILE A 107 16.98 -5.38 -0.93
N THR A 108 15.79 -5.81 -0.51
CA THR A 108 15.27 -7.15 -0.77
C THR A 108 14.00 -7.11 -1.62
N VAL A 109 13.60 -8.26 -2.12
CA VAL A 109 12.35 -8.47 -2.86
C VAL A 109 11.17 -8.63 -1.90
N GLY A 110 10.02 -8.05 -2.24
CA GLY A 110 8.75 -8.29 -1.58
C GLY A 110 7.80 -9.19 -2.37
N ASN A 111 6.63 -9.49 -1.80
CA ASN A 111 5.65 -10.34 -2.48
C ASN A 111 4.97 -9.65 -3.66
N HIS A 112 4.80 -8.32 -3.62
CA HIS A 112 4.21 -7.55 -4.70
C HIS A 112 5.15 -7.43 -5.90
N ASP A 113 6.46 -7.50 -5.68
CA ASP A 113 7.47 -7.58 -6.76
C ASP A 113 7.34 -8.86 -7.61
N LEU A 114 6.74 -9.92 -7.05
CA LEU A 114 6.57 -11.23 -7.69
C LEU A 114 5.16 -11.47 -8.26
N GLY A 115 4.22 -10.54 -8.01
CA GLY A 115 2.82 -10.66 -8.42
C GLY A 115 2.61 -10.67 -9.93
N SER A 116 3.47 -9.97 -10.68
CA SER A 116 3.43 -9.91 -12.14
C SER A 116 4.59 -10.67 -12.77
N GLU A 117 4.31 -11.47 -13.79
CA GLU A 117 5.34 -12.14 -14.61
C GLU A 117 6.31 -11.13 -15.25
N SER A 118 5.78 -9.98 -15.69
CA SER A 118 6.58 -8.93 -16.32
C SER A 118 7.57 -8.29 -15.35
N SER A 119 7.14 -8.00 -14.12
CA SER A 119 8.00 -7.48 -13.05
C SER A 119 9.02 -8.51 -12.61
N THR A 120 8.60 -9.77 -12.43
CA THR A 120 9.49 -10.88 -12.05
C THR A 120 10.60 -11.08 -13.10
N THR A 121 10.24 -11.06 -14.39
CA THR A 121 11.20 -11.16 -15.50
C THR A 121 12.14 -9.96 -15.53
N TYR A 122 11.61 -8.75 -15.34
CA TYR A 122 12.42 -7.54 -15.28
C TYR A 122 13.42 -7.57 -14.12
N ILE A 123 13.00 -8.06 -12.95
CA ILE A 123 13.88 -8.28 -11.80
C ILE A 123 15.03 -9.21 -12.18
N HIS A 124 14.69 -10.40 -12.68
CA HIS A 124 15.66 -11.41 -13.05
C HIS A 124 16.68 -10.94 -14.08
N GLU A 125 16.25 -10.13 -15.06
CA GLU A 125 17.11 -9.70 -16.16
C GLU A 125 17.91 -8.43 -15.87
N LYS A 126 17.41 -7.49 -15.06
CA LYS A 126 17.92 -6.11 -15.01
C LYS A 126 18.45 -5.67 -13.66
N ILE A 127 17.98 -6.24 -12.55
CA ILE A 127 18.23 -5.69 -11.21
C ILE A 127 19.71 -5.78 -10.80
N ASP A 128 20.38 -6.88 -11.13
CA ASP A 128 21.80 -7.05 -10.79
C ASP A 128 22.68 -5.92 -11.38
N ALA A 129 22.41 -5.52 -12.62
CA ALA A 129 23.14 -4.45 -13.30
C ALA A 129 22.74 -3.05 -12.78
N MET A 130 21.53 -2.91 -12.26
CA MET A 130 20.95 -1.64 -11.83
C MET A 130 21.38 -1.25 -10.41
N PHE A 131 21.50 -2.22 -9.49
CA PHE A 131 21.70 -1.94 -8.07
C PHE A 131 23.14 -2.14 -7.56
N ASN A 132 24.09 -2.45 -8.45
CA ASN A 132 25.51 -2.64 -8.10
C ASN A 132 25.72 -3.53 -6.86
N GLY A 133 25.01 -4.66 -6.81
CA GLY A 133 25.08 -5.62 -5.71
C GLY A 133 24.25 -5.29 -4.46
N ALA A 134 23.57 -4.14 -4.38
CA ALA A 134 22.73 -3.78 -3.22
C ALA A 134 21.41 -4.57 -3.15
N TYR A 135 20.86 -4.99 -4.30
CA TYR A 135 19.64 -5.78 -4.33
C TYR A 135 19.98 -7.26 -4.09
N VAL A 136 19.55 -7.78 -2.95
CA VAL A 136 19.88 -9.11 -2.46
C VAL A 136 18.60 -9.93 -2.28
N SER A 137 18.55 -11.12 -2.86
CA SER A 137 17.50 -12.09 -2.58
C SER A 137 18.08 -13.48 -2.38
N THR A 138 17.94 -13.98 -1.16
CA THR A 138 18.58 -15.20 -0.70
C THR A 138 17.70 -16.43 -0.92
N ASN A 139 16.37 -16.33 -0.97
CA ASN A 139 15.49 -17.52 -1.01
C ASN A 139 14.42 -17.51 -2.12
N THR A 140 14.61 -16.71 -3.17
CA THR A 140 13.68 -16.64 -4.30
C THR A 140 14.30 -17.22 -5.57
N PHE A 141 13.48 -17.91 -6.36
CA PHE A 141 13.92 -18.68 -7.52
C PHE A 141 12.93 -18.58 -8.67
N MET A 142 13.44 -18.67 -9.90
CA MET A 142 12.64 -18.77 -11.10
C MET A 142 12.01 -20.17 -11.20
N SER A 143 10.71 -20.25 -11.48
CA SER A 143 10.00 -21.54 -11.61
C SER A 143 10.47 -22.35 -12.82
N ALA A 144 10.90 -21.67 -13.90
CA ALA A 144 11.25 -22.30 -15.18
C ALA A 144 12.50 -23.20 -15.09
N ASP A 145 13.53 -22.76 -14.38
CA ASP A 145 14.84 -23.42 -14.35
C ASP A 145 15.44 -23.54 -12.93
N LYS A 146 14.73 -23.06 -11.90
CA LYS A 146 15.15 -23.06 -10.49
C LYS A 146 16.41 -22.24 -10.22
N THR A 147 16.80 -21.37 -11.15
CA THR A 147 17.90 -20.43 -10.90
C THR A 147 17.45 -19.37 -9.87
N PRO A 148 18.38 -18.78 -9.11
CA PRO A 148 18.04 -17.66 -8.25
C PRO A 148 17.39 -16.52 -9.03
N LEU A 149 16.36 -15.90 -8.45
CA LEU A 149 15.71 -14.74 -9.06
C LEU A 149 16.71 -13.59 -9.23
N VAL A 150 17.49 -13.31 -8.20
CA VAL A 150 18.55 -12.30 -8.17
C VAL A 150 19.88 -13.01 -7.93
N LYS A 151 20.94 -12.65 -8.65
CA LYS A 151 22.24 -13.33 -8.51
C LYS A 151 22.88 -13.08 -7.16
N ASN A 152 22.71 -11.89 -6.61
CA ASN A 152 23.24 -11.55 -5.29
C ASN A 152 22.41 -12.23 -4.21
N ARG A 153 22.90 -13.37 -3.72
CA ARG A 153 22.28 -14.12 -2.61
C ARG A 153 22.62 -13.54 -1.24
N TYR A 154 23.68 -12.75 -1.17
CA TYR A 154 24.16 -12.06 0.02
C TYR A 154 24.96 -10.82 -0.40
N LYS A 155 25.28 -9.96 0.55
CA LYS A 155 26.26 -8.89 0.38
C LYS A 155 27.16 -8.82 1.61
N HIS A 156 28.47 -8.78 1.36
CA HIS A 156 29.47 -8.57 2.41
C HIS A 156 30.19 -7.25 2.15
N MET A 157 30.44 -6.48 3.21
CA MET A 157 31.23 -5.26 3.10
C MET A 157 31.87 -4.87 4.43
N THR A 158 33.00 -4.17 4.34
CA THR A 158 33.60 -3.43 5.45
C THR A 158 33.14 -1.98 5.39
N LEU A 159 32.54 -1.49 6.47
CA LEU A 159 32.04 -0.11 6.57
C LEU A 159 33.19 0.89 6.81
N LYS A 160 32.90 2.18 6.69
CA LYS A 160 33.89 3.27 6.86
C LYS A 160 34.58 3.26 8.23
N ASN A 161 33.91 2.75 9.27
CA ASN A 161 34.45 2.61 10.62
C ASN A 161 35.11 1.23 10.87
N ASN A 162 35.38 0.46 9.82
CA ASN A 162 35.95 -0.90 9.83
C ASN A 162 35.05 -2.00 10.39
N LEU A 163 33.80 -1.71 10.76
CA LEU A 163 32.84 -2.76 11.10
C LEU A 163 32.54 -3.59 9.86
N LYS A 164 32.63 -4.92 9.96
CA LYS A 164 32.38 -5.83 8.84
C LYS A 164 30.99 -6.46 8.93
N VAL A 165 30.21 -6.34 7.87
CA VAL A 165 28.80 -6.69 7.84
C VAL A 165 28.55 -7.73 6.77
N LEU A 166 27.87 -8.81 7.14
CA LEU A 166 27.31 -9.78 6.21
C LEU A 166 25.78 -9.63 6.17
N MET A 167 25.24 -9.52 4.96
CA MET A 167 23.86 -9.14 4.72
C MET A 167 23.11 -10.16 3.87
N PHE A 168 21.87 -10.44 4.25
CA PHE A 168 20.97 -11.35 3.55
C PHE A 168 19.60 -10.71 3.32
N GLY A 169 18.86 -11.23 2.33
CA GLY A 169 17.54 -10.75 1.93
C GLY A 169 16.55 -11.92 1.82
N PHE A 170 15.52 -11.97 2.64
CA PHE A 170 14.54 -13.08 2.62
C PHE A 170 13.12 -12.59 2.39
N LEU A 171 12.30 -13.45 1.80
CA LEU A 171 10.84 -13.30 1.66
C LEU A 171 10.13 -14.52 2.27
N TYR A 172 8.91 -14.39 2.78
CA TYR A 172 8.15 -15.55 3.29
C TYR A 172 7.86 -16.58 2.20
N ARG A 173 7.78 -17.86 2.61
CA ARG A 173 7.54 -18.98 1.69
C ARG A 173 6.23 -18.76 0.93
N SER A 174 6.33 -18.75 -0.39
CA SER A 174 5.23 -18.42 -1.30
C SER A 174 5.47 -19.01 -2.69
N SER A 175 4.44 -18.99 -3.54
CA SER A 175 4.51 -19.46 -4.93
C SER A 175 3.74 -18.52 -5.83
N TYR A 176 4.32 -18.22 -6.99
CA TYR A 176 3.77 -17.35 -8.03
C TYR A 176 3.79 -18.09 -9.37
N VAL A 177 3.33 -17.43 -10.43
CA VAL A 177 3.30 -18.01 -11.78
C VAL A 177 4.73 -18.28 -12.29
N SER A 178 5.60 -17.27 -12.25
CA SER A 178 6.96 -17.37 -12.83
C SER A 178 8.06 -17.64 -11.79
N SER A 179 7.76 -17.56 -10.50
CA SER A 179 8.74 -17.67 -9.41
C SER A 179 8.17 -18.39 -8.18
N TYR A 180 9.06 -18.85 -7.31
CA TYR A 180 8.71 -19.41 -6.01
C TYR A 180 9.73 -19.01 -4.94
N VAL A 181 9.32 -19.11 -3.69
CA VAL A 181 10.11 -18.70 -2.52
C VAL A 181 10.19 -19.88 -1.56
N ASP A 182 11.40 -20.35 -1.31
CA ASP A 182 11.64 -21.40 -0.32
C ASP A 182 11.67 -20.82 1.08
N ARG A 183 11.46 -21.66 2.09
CA ARG A 183 11.52 -21.24 3.49
C ARG A 183 12.93 -20.76 3.84
N ALA A 184 13.04 -19.57 4.43
CA ALA A 184 14.32 -18.90 4.67
C ALA A 184 15.27 -19.72 5.56
N SER A 185 14.77 -20.27 6.67
CA SER A 185 15.56 -21.11 7.57
C SER A 185 16.08 -22.39 6.90
N ASP A 186 15.29 -23.00 6.01
CA ASP A 186 15.72 -24.16 5.22
C ASP A 186 16.86 -23.76 4.25
N VAL A 187 16.74 -22.58 3.62
CA VAL A 187 17.77 -22.04 2.71
C VAL A 187 19.07 -21.73 3.46
N ILE A 188 19.01 -21.17 4.68
CA ILE A 188 20.20 -20.93 5.51
C ILE A 188 20.95 -22.23 5.81
N ALA A 189 20.24 -23.34 5.97
CA ALA A 189 20.83 -24.66 6.23
C ALA A 189 21.46 -25.31 4.98
N THR A 190 21.27 -24.75 3.78
CA THR A 190 21.82 -25.33 2.55
C THR A 190 23.35 -25.24 2.48
N PRO A 191 24.03 -26.16 1.75
CA PRO A 191 25.48 -26.09 1.57
C PRO A 191 25.97 -24.77 0.97
N GLU A 192 25.17 -24.12 0.12
CA GLU A 192 25.49 -22.83 -0.49
C GLU A 192 25.64 -21.73 0.58
N ILE A 193 24.62 -21.54 1.42
CA ILE A 193 24.65 -20.51 2.46
C ILE A 193 25.64 -20.87 3.56
N GLN A 194 25.74 -22.14 3.96
CA GLN A 194 26.74 -22.59 4.94
C GLN A 194 28.17 -22.33 4.44
N LYS A 195 28.43 -22.47 3.13
CA LYS A 195 29.72 -22.11 2.55
C LYS A 195 29.97 -20.60 2.60
N ILE A 196 28.97 -19.77 2.31
CA ILE A 196 29.09 -18.31 2.42
C ILE A 196 29.43 -17.90 3.86
N LEU A 197 28.73 -18.48 4.86
CA LEU A 197 29.00 -18.23 6.27
C LEU A 197 30.42 -18.65 6.66
N GLU A 198 30.92 -19.76 6.13
CA GLU A 198 32.30 -20.22 6.36
C GLU A 198 33.35 -19.33 5.70
N ASP A 199 33.17 -18.98 4.43
CA ASP A 199 34.11 -18.14 3.68
C ASP A 199 34.25 -16.75 4.31
N HIS A 200 33.18 -16.22 4.91
CA HIS A 200 33.14 -14.88 5.50
C HIS A 200 33.22 -14.84 7.03
N PHE A 201 33.42 -15.98 7.71
CA PHE A 201 33.40 -16.02 9.17
C PHE A 201 34.42 -15.06 9.81
N ASP A 202 35.65 -15.05 9.29
CA ASP A 202 36.76 -14.22 9.77
C ASP A 202 36.59 -12.72 9.43
N GLU A 203 35.62 -12.42 8.58
CA GLU A 203 35.34 -11.10 8.06
C GLU A 203 33.93 -10.63 8.43
N THR A 204 33.26 -11.22 9.41
CA THR A 204 31.91 -10.83 9.80
C THR A 204 31.84 -10.49 11.29
N ASP A 205 31.57 -9.22 11.59
CA ASP A 205 31.32 -8.74 12.95
C ASP A 205 29.83 -8.77 13.30
N ILE A 206 28.96 -8.47 12.34
CA ILE A 206 27.51 -8.45 12.55
C ILE A 206 26.75 -8.99 11.34
N LEU A 207 25.51 -9.43 11.58
CA LEU A 207 24.55 -9.74 10.52
C LEU A 207 23.49 -8.64 10.41
N VAL A 208 23.16 -8.27 9.17
CA VAL A 208 21.97 -7.47 8.87
C VAL A 208 21.09 -8.26 7.91
N VAL A 209 19.84 -8.49 8.28
CA VAL A 209 18.93 -9.33 7.51
C VAL A 209 17.72 -8.50 7.13
N ALA A 210 17.60 -8.18 5.84
CA ALA A 210 16.37 -7.63 5.29
C ALA A 210 15.39 -8.77 5.05
N ASN A 211 14.23 -8.73 5.68
CA ASN A 211 13.20 -9.75 5.60
C ASN A 211 11.89 -9.08 5.21
N HIS A 212 11.37 -9.46 4.05
CA HIS A 212 10.02 -9.10 3.68
C HIS A 212 9.01 -10.03 4.39
N MET A 213 8.95 -9.89 5.71
CA MET A 213 8.10 -10.63 6.64
C MET A 213 7.68 -9.67 7.76
N GLY A 214 6.45 -9.81 8.27
CA GLY A 214 5.97 -9.01 9.39
C GLY A 214 6.80 -9.23 10.65
N TYR A 215 6.91 -8.22 11.52
CA TYR A 215 7.69 -8.34 12.75
C TYR A 215 7.26 -9.50 13.68
N SER A 216 6.04 -10.00 13.52
CA SER A 216 5.45 -11.10 14.27
C SER A 216 5.52 -12.44 13.54
N ASP A 217 6.14 -12.51 12.36
CA ASP A 217 6.26 -13.76 11.62
C ASP A 217 7.17 -14.76 12.36
N SER A 218 6.63 -15.94 12.65
CA SER A 218 7.34 -17.03 13.34
C SER A 218 8.63 -17.47 12.63
N GLU A 219 8.75 -17.25 11.32
CA GLU A 219 9.93 -17.61 10.55
C GLU A 219 11.15 -16.76 10.93
N LEU A 220 10.96 -15.54 11.45
CA LEU A 220 12.04 -14.70 11.95
C LEU A 220 12.80 -15.36 13.10
N GLU A 221 12.09 -16.06 13.99
CA GLU A 221 12.71 -16.85 15.06
C GLU A 221 13.54 -18.00 14.47
N ASN A 222 13.03 -18.67 13.44
CA ASN A 222 13.74 -19.78 12.78
C ASN A 222 15.00 -19.29 12.05
N ILE A 223 14.94 -18.13 11.40
CA ILE A 223 16.09 -17.47 10.77
C ILE A 223 17.18 -17.17 11.80
N VAL A 224 16.81 -16.54 12.92
CA VAL A 224 17.76 -16.22 13.99
C VAL A 224 18.34 -17.50 14.60
N LYS A 225 17.53 -18.52 14.86
CA LYS A 225 18.01 -19.83 15.33
C LYS A 225 19.00 -20.47 14.36
N ALA A 226 18.76 -20.40 13.05
CA ALA A 226 19.65 -20.97 12.05
C ALA A 226 21.03 -20.26 12.05
N PHE A 227 21.07 -18.93 12.12
CA PHE A 227 22.34 -18.20 12.25
C PHE A 227 23.03 -18.45 13.59
N ARG A 228 22.26 -18.48 14.70
CA ARG A 228 22.78 -18.78 16.04
C ARG A 228 23.39 -20.17 16.11
N LEU A 229 22.82 -21.16 15.42
CA LEU A 229 23.38 -22.51 15.35
C LEU A 229 24.77 -22.50 14.72
N TYR A 230 24.96 -21.77 13.62
CA TYR A 230 26.26 -21.66 12.96
C TYR A 230 27.29 -20.90 13.81
N TYR A 231 27.01 -19.64 14.18
CA TYR A 231 27.97 -18.79 14.90
C TYR A 231 28.20 -19.25 16.35
N GLY A 232 27.16 -19.73 17.03
CA GLY A 232 27.28 -20.32 18.37
C GLY A 232 28.13 -21.60 18.36
N GLY A 233 28.03 -22.40 17.29
CA GLY A 233 28.92 -23.54 17.05
C GLY A 233 30.40 -23.16 16.89
N ARG A 234 30.67 -21.89 16.57
CA ARG A 234 32.01 -21.26 16.49
C ARG A 234 32.40 -20.48 17.74
N GLY A 235 31.59 -20.51 18.80
CA GLY A 235 31.84 -19.78 20.05
C GLY A 235 31.58 -18.27 19.96
N TYR A 236 30.88 -17.79 18.92
CA TYR A 236 30.56 -16.38 18.75
C TYR A 236 29.04 -16.12 18.81
N THR A 237 28.62 -15.26 19.74
CA THR A 237 27.24 -14.73 19.76
C THR A 237 27.16 -13.49 18.87
N ILE A 238 27.01 -13.69 17.57
CA ILE A 238 27.00 -12.59 16.60
C ILE A 238 25.80 -11.64 16.79
N PRO A 239 25.96 -10.31 16.79
CA PRO A 239 24.82 -9.40 16.73
C PRO A 239 24.02 -9.53 15.43
N ILE A 240 22.68 -9.49 15.53
CA ILE A 240 21.77 -9.57 14.38
C ILE A 240 20.81 -8.38 14.38
N ILE A 241 20.78 -7.64 13.28
CA ILE A 241 19.78 -6.62 13.00
C ILE A 241 18.79 -7.19 11.99
N LEU A 242 17.51 -7.25 12.37
CA LEU A 242 16.42 -7.65 11.48
C LEU A 242 15.68 -6.41 10.98
N ILE A 243 15.58 -6.26 9.66
CA ILE A 243 14.70 -5.31 9.01
C ILE A 243 13.48 -6.09 8.53
N SER A 244 12.36 -5.94 9.22
CA SER A 244 11.04 -6.47 8.85
C SER A 244 10.30 -5.53 7.89
N ALA A 245 9.23 -6.05 7.28
CA ALA A 245 8.33 -5.35 6.36
C ALA A 245 6.97 -6.08 6.31
N HIS A 246 6.18 -5.95 5.24
CA HIS A 246 4.97 -6.72 4.92
C HIS A 246 3.74 -6.44 5.81
N SER A 247 3.90 -6.26 7.12
CA SER A 247 2.76 -6.01 8.02
C SER A 247 2.29 -4.55 8.02
N HIS A 248 3.07 -3.67 7.36
CA HIS A 248 2.86 -2.24 7.26
C HIS A 248 2.83 -1.56 8.64
N ARG A 249 3.64 -2.04 9.60
CA ARG A 249 3.65 -1.53 10.97
C ARG A 249 4.92 -0.80 11.32
N LEU A 250 4.80 0.15 12.25
CA LEU A 250 5.96 0.75 12.88
C LEU A 250 6.38 -0.13 14.07
N TYR A 251 7.54 -0.77 13.97
CA TYR A 251 8.07 -1.65 15.01
C TYR A 251 9.57 -1.42 15.23
N ASN A 252 10.03 -1.49 16.48
CA ASN A 252 11.45 -1.32 16.84
C ASN A 252 11.74 -1.88 18.24
N LYS A 253 11.81 -3.20 18.37
CA LYS A 253 11.99 -3.87 19.67
C LYS A 253 13.12 -4.89 19.62
N THR A 254 13.58 -5.27 20.81
CA THR A 254 14.44 -6.44 20.99
C THR A 254 13.70 -7.70 20.56
N CYS A 255 14.40 -8.64 19.93
CA CYS A 255 13.80 -9.92 19.57
C CYS A 255 13.48 -10.71 20.84
N THR A 256 12.20 -10.82 21.20
CA THR A 256 11.74 -11.48 22.43
C THR A 256 12.07 -12.97 22.46
N PHE A 257 12.24 -13.58 21.29
CA PHE A 257 12.61 -14.98 21.11
C PHE A 257 14.13 -15.23 21.17
N ASP A 258 14.98 -14.19 21.19
CA ASP A 258 16.44 -14.35 21.29
C ASP A 258 16.93 -14.06 22.72
N THR A 259 17.18 -15.13 23.47
CA THR A 259 17.64 -15.05 24.87
C THR A 259 19.05 -14.49 25.04
N THR A 260 19.83 -14.39 23.94
CA THR A 260 21.18 -13.81 24.00
C THR A 260 21.18 -12.29 24.16
N GLY A 261 20.05 -11.63 23.86
CA GLY A 261 19.94 -10.18 23.85
C GLY A 261 20.76 -9.52 22.74
N GLN A 262 21.18 -10.26 21.71
CA GLN A 262 21.99 -9.76 20.59
C GLN A 262 21.20 -9.71 19.27
N CYS A 263 19.88 -9.49 19.37
CA CYS A 263 18.98 -9.33 18.22
C CYS A 263 18.02 -8.15 18.44
N PHE A 264 17.88 -7.33 17.40
CA PHE A 264 16.94 -6.21 17.38
C PHE A 264 16.21 -6.17 16.04
N ILE A 265 14.90 -5.95 16.08
CA ILE A 265 14.02 -5.98 14.91
C ILE A 265 13.37 -4.61 14.69
N VAL A 266 13.31 -4.18 13.44
CA VAL A 266 12.81 -2.89 12.99
C VAL A 266 11.86 -3.06 11.81
N GLU A 267 10.71 -2.41 11.82
CA GLU A 267 9.80 -2.30 10.67
C GLU A 267 9.40 -0.83 10.48
N ALA A 268 9.38 -0.38 9.22
CA ALA A 268 9.27 1.02 8.85
C ALA A 268 7.91 1.41 8.24
N GLU A 269 6.83 0.83 8.76
CA GLU A 269 5.45 1.07 8.29
C GLU A 269 5.33 0.81 6.77
N CYS A 270 4.74 1.73 6.00
CA CYS A 270 4.55 1.60 4.56
C CYS A 270 4.41 2.96 3.87
N TYR A 271 4.36 2.94 2.53
CA TYR A 271 4.04 4.05 1.63
C TYR A 271 4.93 5.27 1.83
N LEU A 272 6.18 5.02 2.25
CA LEU A 272 7.16 6.06 2.58
C LEU A 272 6.67 7.07 3.65
N LYS A 273 5.70 6.69 4.49
CA LYS A 273 5.21 7.52 5.59
C LYS A 273 6.22 7.64 6.72
N ARG A 274 7.10 6.64 6.84
CA ARG A 274 8.12 6.56 7.88
C ARG A 274 9.50 6.31 7.31
N ILE A 275 10.48 6.89 7.99
CA ILE A 275 11.90 6.55 7.87
C ILE A 275 12.34 6.17 9.29
N GLN A 276 12.67 4.91 9.50
CA GLN A 276 13.24 4.45 10.76
C GLN A 276 14.73 4.75 10.77
N HIS A 277 15.22 5.36 11.85
CA HIS A 277 16.64 5.63 12.03
C HIS A 277 17.05 5.10 13.42
N ILE A 278 17.82 4.01 13.44
CA ILE A 278 18.29 3.36 14.65
C ILE A 278 19.82 3.47 14.72
N LYS A 279 20.33 3.98 15.84
CA LYS A 279 21.75 4.06 16.13
C LYS A 279 22.17 2.93 17.07
N TYR A 280 22.99 2.03 16.55
CA TYR A 280 23.55 0.88 17.25
C TYR A 280 24.97 1.20 17.72
N THR A 281 25.30 0.78 18.94
CA THR A 281 26.66 0.86 19.48
C THR A 281 27.18 -0.56 19.71
N PHE A 282 28.42 -0.80 19.32
CA PHE A 282 29.09 -2.09 19.36
C PHE A 282 30.35 -2.01 20.19
N THR A 283 30.44 -2.83 21.24
CA THR A 283 31.62 -2.94 22.10
C THR A 283 32.42 -4.17 21.68
N PRO A 284 33.76 -4.06 21.53
CA PRO A 284 34.61 -5.20 21.20
C PRO A 284 34.61 -6.26 22.31
N ILE A 285 34.67 -7.52 21.92
CA ILE A 285 34.86 -8.66 22.82
C ILE A 285 35.92 -9.61 22.28
N GLN A 286 36.57 -10.36 23.17
CA GLN A 286 37.40 -11.50 22.78
C GLN A 286 36.59 -12.79 22.92
N TYR A 287 36.71 -13.68 21.94
CA TYR A 287 36.10 -15.00 21.97
C TYR A 287 37.05 -16.05 21.39
N THR A 288 36.81 -17.31 21.75
CA THR A 288 37.55 -18.43 21.17
C THR A 288 36.75 -19.00 20.01
N ASP A 289 37.31 -18.98 18.81
CA ASP A 289 36.78 -19.76 17.69
C ASP A 289 36.97 -21.25 18.00
N THR A 290 35.89 -21.92 18.35
CA THR A 290 35.91 -23.32 18.80
C THR A 290 36.37 -24.29 17.72
N LYS A 291 36.19 -23.95 16.43
CA LYS A 291 36.57 -24.82 15.30
C LYS A 291 38.06 -24.69 14.98
N ALA A 292 38.56 -23.46 14.92
CA ALA A 292 39.97 -23.19 14.61
C ALA A 292 40.89 -23.19 15.86
N ASN A 293 40.30 -23.15 17.06
CA ASN A 293 40.99 -23.04 18.34
C ASN A 293 41.92 -21.81 18.43
N VAL A 294 41.43 -20.65 17.97
CA VAL A 294 42.15 -19.38 17.97
C VAL A 294 41.34 -18.29 18.69
N GLN A 295 42.04 -17.36 19.34
CA GLN A 295 41.41 -16.16 19.90
C GLN A 295 41.08 -15.18 18.77
N ARG A 296 39.88 -14.61 18.81
CA ARG A 296 39.39 -13.64 17.84
C ARG A 296 38.71 -12.48 18.56
N THR A 297 38.73 -11.33 17.91
CA THR A 297 37.94 -10.17 18.31
C THR A 297 36.64 -10.16 17.53
N GLY A 298 35.53 -9.98 18.23
CA GLY A 298 34.21 -9.72 17.65
C GLY A 298 33.55 -8.56 18.39
N TYR A 299 32.26 -8.36 18.17
CA TYR A 299 31.51 -7.27 18.80
C TYR A 299 30.23 -7.76 19.48
N GLN A 300 29.76 -6.99 20.47
CA GLN A 300 28.43 -7.11 21.08
C GLN A 300 27.69 -5.79 20.95
N MET A 301 26.41 -5.87 20.59
CA MET A 301 25.49 -4.75 20.49
C MET A 301 25.02 -4.31 21.88
N ALA A 302 25.03 -3.00 22.13
CA ALA A 302 24.34 -2.39 23.25
C ALA A 302 22.83 -2.42 23.02
N VAL A 303 22.07 -2.92 23.99
CA VAL A 303 20.62 -3.13 23.87
C VAL A 303 19.86 -2.51 25.06
N PRO A 304 18.78 -1.73 24.80
CA PRO A 304 18.25 -1.37 23.49
C PRO A 304 19.14 -0.33 22.77
N PRO A 305 19.22 -0.37 21.43
CA PRO A 305 19.84 0.69 20.64
C PRO A 305 19.04 1.99 20.73
N THR A 306 19.62 3.10 20.24
CA THR A 306 18.95 4.40 20.28
C THR A 306 18.05 4.58 19.07
N VAL A 307 16.73 4.70 19.29
CA VAL A 307 15.74 5.02 18.25
C VAL A 307 15.67 6.53 18.07
N LEU A 308 15.98 7.06 16.88
CA LEU A 308 15.93 8.50 16.65
C LEU A 308 14.55 8.92 16.12
N THR A 309 13.89 9.82 16.84
CA THR A 309 12.54 10.33 16.51
C THR A 309 12.58 11.82 16.14
N PRO A 310 11.56 12.35 15.42
CA PRO A 310 10.37 11.66 14.87
C PRO A 310 10.67 10.84 13.61
N SER A 311 10.05 9.66 13.47
CA SER A 311 10.23 8.79 12.29
C SER A 311 9.28 9.10 11.13
N ARG A 312 8.31 10.02 11.30
CA ARG A 312 7.45 10.45 10.20
C ARG A 312 8.26 11.17 9.14
N ASN A 313 8.15 10.74 7.88
CA ASN A 313 8.83 11.34 6.74
C ASN A 313 8.23 12.70 6.40
N ILE A 314 8.49 13.72 7.24
CA ILE A 314 8.07 15.09 7.00
C ILE A 314 9.32 15.91 6.70
N PRO A 315 9.45 16.56 5.52
CA PRO A 315 10.68 17.25 5.11
C PRO A 315 11.17 18.25 6.15
N LYS A 316 10.26 18.99 6.79
CA LYS A 316 10.59 19.94 7.85
C LYS A 316 11.27 19.28 9.05
N THR A 317 10.69 18.20 9.58
CA THR A 317 11.27 17.52 10.75
C THR A 317 12.55 16.77 10.40
N MET A 318 12.69 16.31 9.16
CA MET A 318 13.93 15.69 8.68
C MET A 318 15.05 16.73 8.55
N ALA A 319 14.75 17.92 8.03
CA ALA A 319 15.70 19.04 7.95
C ALA A 319 16.16 19.53 9.34
N ASP A 320 15.21 19.64 10.29
CA ASP A 320 15.47 20.11 11.66
C ASP A 320 16.52 19.26 12.40
N ARG A 321 16.59 17.95 12.10
CA ARG A 321 17.59 17.04 12.69
C ARG A 321 19.03 17.43 12.37
N PHE A 322 19.25 18.17 11.29
CA PHE A 322 20.55 18.68 10.87
C PHE A 322 20.70 20.19 11.13
N GLY A 323 19.73 20.82 11.81
CA GLY A 323 19.70 22.28 11.99
C GLY A 323 19.49 23.03 10.67
N LEU A 324 18.89 22.40 9.67
CA LEU A 324 18.67 22.95 8.34
C LEU A 324 17.21 23.39 8.13
N THR A 325 17.01 24.29 7.16
CA THR A 325 15.69 24.55 6.59
C THR A 325 15.39 23.56 5.47
N VAL A 326 14.11 23.43 5.07
CA VAL A 326 13.70 22.56 3.95
C VAL A 326 14.48 22.92 2.67
N ASP A 327 14.60 24.21 2.36
CA ASP A 327 15.28 24.70 1.15
C ASP A 327 16.78 24.34 1.12
N THR A 328 17.42 24.27 2.29
CA THR A 328 18.85 23.94 2.43
C THR A 328 19.10 22.45 2.71
N PHE A 329 18.06 21.71 3.04
CA PHE A 329 18.14 20.28 3.34
C PHE A 329 18.39 19.47 2.07
N ASP A 330 17.74 19.86 0.98
CA ASP A 330 17.83 19.14 -0.28
C ASP A 330 19.25 19.12 -0.86
N THR A 331 19.67 17.93 -1.28
CA THR A 331 20.94 17.74 -1.97
C THR A 331 20.76 17.84 -3.48
N PRO A 332 21.82 18.14 -4.25
CA PRO A 332 21.73 18.18 -5.71
C PRO A 332 21.18 16.87 -6.32
N HIS A 333 21.52 15.74 -5.70
CA HIS A 333 21.04 14.43 -6.11
C HIS A 333 19.54 14.27 -5.87
N ALA A 334 19.04 14.62 -4.68
CA ALA A 334 17.61 14.60 -4.39
C ALA A 334 16.79 15.48 -5.35
N ILE A 335 17.30 16.67 -5.67
CA ILE A 335 16.67 17.59 -6.63
C ILE A 335 16.60 16.96 -8.03
N ALA A 336 17.69 16.34 -8.47
CA ALA A 336 17.76 15.66 -9.77
C ALA A 336 16.77 14.47 -9.85
N LEU A 337 16.71 13.65 -8.80
CA LEU A 337 15.80 12.51 -8.72
C LEU A 337 14.34 12.97 -8.75
N ARG A 338 13.96 13.99 -7.98
CA ARG A 338 12.61 14.57 -8.01
C ARG A 338 12.21 15.05 -9.40
N LYS A 339 13.11 15.76 -10.08
CA LYS A 339 12.86 16.22 -11.46
C LYS A 339 12.59 15.05 -12.41
N LYS A 340 13.31 13.95 -12.25
CA LYS A 340 13.12 12.73 -13.03
C LYS A 340 11.76 12.08 -12.76
N ILE A 341 11.41 11.91 -11.48
CA ILE A 341 10.14 11.35 -11.05
C ILE A 341 8.97 12.21 -11.55
N HIS A 342 9.06 13.52 -11.38
CA HIS A 342 8.07 14.46 -11.91
C HIS A 342 7.85 14.30 -13.42
N GLY A 343 8.93 14.17 -14.19
CA GLY A 343 8.82 13.92 -15.64
C GLY A 343 8.08 12.61 -15.99
N TRP A 344 8.21 11.55 -15.18
CA TRP A 344 7.44 10.31 -15.39
C TRP A 344 5.96 10.45 -15.00
N VAL A 345 5.65 11.26 -13.99
CA VAL A 345 4.26 11.59 -13.63
C VAL A 345 3.57 12.31 -14.79
N GLU A 346 4.27 13.26 -15.42
CA GLU A 346 3.79 13.95 -16.63
C GLU A 346 3.67 13.00 -17.83
N GLU A 347 4.68 12.15 -18.07
CA GLU A 347 4.69 11.18 -19.18
C GLU A 347 3.50 10.20 -19.12
N LEU A 348 3.15 9.77 -17.91
CA LEU A 348 2.06 8.83 -17.65
C LEU A 348 0.69 9.53 -17.46
N ASP A 349 0.64 10.86 -17.52
CA ASP A 349 -0.59 11.66 -17.35
C ASP A 349 -1.35 11.33 -16.04
N LEU A 350 -0.60 11.08 -14.96
CA LEU A 350 -1.16 10.57 -13.70
C LEU A 350 -2.04 11.57 -12.96
N GLU A 351 -1.85 12.86 -13.23
CA GLU A 351 -2.64 13.94 -12.61
C GLU A 351 -3.91 14.30 -13.41
N ARG A 352 -4.20 13.59 -14.51
CA ARG A 352 -5.44 13.81 -15.27
C ARG A 352 -6.66 13.48 -14.42
N VAL A 353 -7.57 14.44 -14.36
CA VAL A 353 -8.86 14.31 -13.66
C VAL A 353 -9.77 13.33 -14.40
N LEU A 354 -10.25 12.32 -13.67
CA LEU A 354 -11.20 11.31 -14.15
C LEU A 354 -12.64 11.65 -13.74
N GLY A 355 -12.79 12.30 -12.59
CA GLY A 355 -14.07 12.72 -12.04
C GLY A 355 -13.85 13.46 -10.72
N CYS A 356 -14.93 13.76 -10.01
CA CYS A 356 -14.85 14.46 -8.73
C CYS A 356 -15.68 13.75 -7.67
N SER A 357 -15.08 13.49 -6.52
CA SER A 357 -15.80 13.01 -5.35
C SER A 357 -16.34 14.19 -4.53
N LYS A 358 -17.63 14.14 -4.20
CA LYS A 358 -18.25 15.13 -3.31
C LYS A 358 -17.89 14.91 -1.83
N TYR A 359 -17.46 13.71 -1.47
CA TYR A 359 -17.21 13.32 -0.08
C TYR A 359 -15.89 12.54 0.03
N LEU A 360 -15.29 12.55 1.20
CA LEU A 360 -14.26 11.58 1.56
C LEU A 360 -14.94 10.22 1.79
N TYR A 361 -14.66 9.22 0.94
CA TYR A 361 -14.99 7.83 1.22
C TYR A 361 -13.80 7.15 1.91
N SER A 362 -13.89 7.03 3.22
CA SER A 362 -12.80 6.57 4.07
C SER A 362 -12.68 5.05 4.06
N LYS A 363 -11.43 4.56 3.95
CA LYS A 363 -11.08 3.15 4.16
C LYS A 363 -11.11 2.70 5.62
N SER A 364 -11.27 3.63 6.55
CA SER A 364 -11.34 3.34 7.99
C SER A 364 -12.78 3.19 8.49
N LEU A 365 -13.78 3.25 7.60
CA LEU A 365 -15.19 3.11 7.95
C LEU A 365 -15.75 1.80 7.41
N GLY A 366 -16.52 1.08 8.24
CA GLY A 366 -17.23 -0.13 7.85
C GLY A 366 -18.45 0.12 6.94
N MET A 367 -19.06 -0.96 6.45
CA MET A 367 -20.13 -0.95 5.42
C MET A 367 -21.37 -0.13 5.76
N GLU A 368 -21.68 0.02 7.05
CA GLU A 368 -22.85 0.78 7.52
C GLU A 368 -22.74 2.28 7.25
N SER A 369 -21.52 2.80 7.01
CA SER A 369 -21.32 4.21 6.71
C SER A 369 -21.56 4.51 5.22
N PRO A 370 -22.36 5.54 4.88
CA PRO A 370 -22.54 5.98 3.49
C PRO A 370 -21.26 6.60 2.90
N THR A 371 -20.27 6.94 3.73
CA THR A 371 -18.95 7.44 3.32
C THR A 371 -17.85 6.40 3.56
N SER A 372 -18.20 5.11 3.60
CA SER A 372 -17.21 4.04 3.53
C SER A 372 -16.80 3.79 2.08
N VAL A 373 -15.50 3.61 1.84
CA VAL A 373 -14.99 3.17 0.53
C VAL A 373 -15.51 1.78 0.16
N PHE A 374 -15.73 0.90 1.15
CA PHE A 374 -16.29 -0.43 0.90
C PHE A 374 -17.77 -0.33 0.50
N ASN A 375 -18.51 0.62 1.08
CA ASN A 375 -19.91 0.83 0.74
C ASN A 375 -20.07 1.29 -0.72
N ILE A 376 -19.37 2.34 -1.13
CA ILE A 376 -19.43 2.79 -2.54
C ILE A 376 -18.90 1.72 -3.50
N TRP A 377 -17.86 0.98 -3.13
CA TRP A 377 -17.33 -0.12 -3.95
C TRP A 377 -18.39 -1.21 -4.19
N LEU A 378 -18.98 -1.74 -3.13
CA LEU A 378 -19.90 -2.89 -3.22
C LEU A 378 -21.32 -2.52 -3.64
N ASN A 379 -21.81 -1.32 -3.30
CA ASN A 379 -23.19 -0.91 -3.57
C ASN A 379 -23.36 0.01 -4.79
N ALA A 380 -22.26 0.54 -5.35
CA ALA A 380 -22.32 1.40 -6.54
C ALA A 380 -21.37 0.94 -7.65
N VAL A 381 -20.06 0.86 -7.39
CA VAL A 381 -19.06 0.54 -8.43
C VAL A 381 -19.27 -0.87 -9.00
N MET A 382 -19.30 -1.88 -8.12
CA MET A 382 -19.49 -3.28 -8.53
C MET A 382 -20.81 -3.50 -9.29
N PRO A 383 -21.99 -3.04 -8.81
CA PRO A 383 -23.23 -3.14 -9.56
C PRO A 383 -23.21 -2.43 -10.92
N ALA A 384 -22.61 -1.23 -10.99
CA ALA A 384 -22.66 -0.42 -12.20
C ALA A 384 -21.71 -0.91 -13.32
N GLU A 385 -20.60 -1.56 -12.96
CA GLU A 385 -19.55 -1.94 -13.90
C GLU A 385 -19.40 -3.47 -14.10
N VAL A 386 -19.79 -4.28 -13.11
CA VAL A 386 -19.58 -5.75 -13.13
C VAL A 386 -20.86 -6.52 -13.39
N TYR A 387 -22.02 -6.06 -12.90
CA TYR A 387 -23.21 -6.91 -12.90
C TYR A 387 -23.71 -7.26 -14.30
N ASP A 388 -24.32 -8.45 -14.41
CA ASP A 388 -24.83 -8.99 -15.66
C ASP A 388 -26.36 -8.93 -15.66
N ASP A 389 -26.91 -8.01 -16.46
CA ASP A 389 -28.35 -7.78 -16.57
C ASP A 389 -29.12 -9.03 -17.03
N GLU A 390 -28.51 -9.90 -17.84
CA GLU A 390 -29.13 -11.16 -18.28
C GLU A 390 -29.27 -12.18 -17.14
N ARG A 391 -28.51 -11.99 -16.04
CA ARG A 391 -28.52 -12.85 -14.84
C ARG A 391 -29.33 -12.32 -13.68
N LEU A 392 -29.73 -11.05 -13.68
CA LEU A 392 -30.56 -10.43 -12.63
C LEU A 392 -31.84 -11.24 -12.31
N SER A 393 -32.29 -12.12 -13.22
CA SER A 393 -33.46 -12.97 -13.02
C SER A 393 -33.18 -14.42 -12.55
N LYS A 394 -31.93 -14.90 -12.48
CA LYS A 394 -31.62 -16.32 -12.15
C LYS A 394 -31.20 -16.54 -10.70
N CYS A 395 -30.15 -15.87 -10.23
CA CYS A 395 -29.70 -15.88 -8.83
C CYS A 395 -29.22 -14.48 -8.43
N THR A 396 -29.35 -14.13 -7.15
CA THR A 396 -28.91 -12.84 -6.61
C THR A 396 -27.39 -12.75 -6.64
N GLN A 397 -26.86 -11.73 -7.31
CA GLN A 397 -25.42 -11.48 -7.35
C GLN A 397 -24.94 -10.94 -5.99
N PHE A 398 -23.92 -11.59 -5.42
CA PHE A 398 -23.41 -11.28 -4.09
C PHE A 398 -21.89 -11.03 -4.12
N PRO A 399 -21.45 -9.76 -4.27
CA PRO A 399 -20.05 -9.42 -4.38
C PRO A 399 -19.33 -9.43 -3.03
N VAL A 400 -18.06 -9.80 -3.09
CA VAL A 400 -17.15 -9.81 -1.94
C VAL A 400 -15.91 -9.00 -2.31
N VAL A 401 -15.42 -8.22 -1.36
CA VAL A 401 -14.11 -7.57 -1.48
C VAL A 401 -13.26 -7.93 -0.27
N GLY A 402 -12.04 -8.41 -0.50
CA GLY A 402 -11.05 -8.50 0.56
C GLY A 402 -10.66 -7.09 1.02
N SER A 403 -10.67 -6.82 2.32
CA SER A 403 -10.40 -5.46 2.85
C SER A 403 -8.98 -4.97 2.57
N SER A 404 -8.04 -5.88 2.27
CA SER A 404 -6.69 -5.56 1.81
C SER A 404 -6.59 -5.19 0.32
N SER A 405 -7.67 -5.42 -0.46
CA SER A 405 -7.72 -5.05 -1.89
C SER A 405 -7.80 -3.53 -2.05
N ILE A 406 -8.53 -2.86 -1.15
CA ILE A 406 -8.61 -1.40 -1.11
C ILE A 406 -7.41 -0.86 -0.32
N ARG A 407 -6.53 -0.14 -1.00
CA ARG A 407 -5.23 0.30 -0.45
C ARG A 407 -5.29 1.72 0.11
N ASP A 408 -6.17 2.57 -0.41
CA ASP A 408 -6.39 3.92 0.12
C ASP A 408 -7.85 4.39 0.10
N SER A 409 -8.09 5.59 0.65
CA SER A 409 -9.41 6.24 0.65
C SER A 409 -9.64 7.00 -0.66
N ILE A 410 -10.90 7.24 -1.00
CA ILE A 410 -11.25 8.19 -2.07
C ILE A 410 -11.48 9.55 -1.41
N TYR A 411 -10.61 10.51 -1.69
CA TYR A 411 -10.67 11.84 -1.08
C TYR A 411 -11.69 12.75 -1.77
N GLU A 412 -12.19 13.75 -1.04
CA GLU A 412 -13.06 14.80 -1.59
C GLU A 412 -12.29 15.67 -2.61
N GLY A 413 -12.97 16.06 -3.69
CA GLY A 413 -12.41 16.87 -4.78
C GLY A 413 -12.06 16.04 -6.01
N ASP A 414 -11.08 16.52 -6.77
CA ASP A 414 -10.62 15.90 -8.02
C ASP A 414 -10.05 14.50 -7.76
N PHE A 415 -10.63 13.51 -8.41
CA PHE A 415 -10.14 12.14 -8.49
C PHE A 415 -9.35 11.96 -9.78
N VAL A 416 -8.05 11.69 -9.67
CA VAL A 416 -7.14 11.59 -10.84
C VAL A 416 -6.75 10.16 -11.15
N VAL A 417 -6.06 9.96 -12.28
CA VAL A 417 -5.51 8.66 -12.69
C VAL A 417 -4.68 8.02 -11.58
N ASP A 418 -3.82 8.78 -10.89
CA ASP A 418 -3.03 8.23 -9.78
C ASP A 418 -3.91 7.75 -8.61
N ASP A 419 -5.00 8.45 -8.32
CA ASP A 419 -5.91 8.09 -7.22
C ASP A 419 -6.57 6.72 -7.45
N SER A 420 -6.84 6.34 -8.70
CA SER A 420 -7.38 5.00 -8.97
C SER A 420 -6.41 3.88 -8.62
N TYR A 421 -5.11 4.08 -8.89
CA TYR A 421 -4.08 3.12 -8.52
C TYR A 421 -3.85 3.12 -7.00
N ASN A 422 -3.88 4.30 -6.37
CA ASN A 422 -3.74 4.43 -4.92
C ASN A 422 -4.85 3.68 -4.16
N VAL A 423 -6.08 3.64 -4.71
CA VAL A 423 -7.24 2.99 -4.10
C VAL A 423 -7.32 1.50 -4.44
N MET A 424 -7.22 1.11 -5.73
CA MET A 424 -7.33 -0.28 -6.21
C MET A 424 -6.26 -0.62 -7.28
N PRO A 425 -5.02 -0.97 -6.88
CA PRO A 425 -3.90 -1.19 -7.82
C PRO A 425 -3.86 -2.60 -8.46
N PHE A 426 -4.76 -3.50 -8.07
CA PHE A 426 -4.67 -4.91 -8.44
C PHE A 426 -5.41 -5.20 -9.74
N LYS A 427 -4.77 -5.95 -10.64
CA LYS A 427 -5.39 -6.44 -11.89
C LYS A 427 -6.08 -7.79 -11.71
N ASN A 428 -6.87 -7.92 -10.65
CA ASN A 428 -7.60 -9.16 -10.40
C ASN A 428 -8.84 -9.20 -11.30
N SER A 429 -9.02 -10.31 -12.03
CA SER A 429 -10.25 -10.57 -12.79
C SER A 429 -11.38 -11.01 -11.86
N PHE A 430 -12.62 -10.94 -12.35
CA PHE A 430 -13.79 -11.39 -11.61
C PHE A 430 -14.14 -12.84 -11.95
N VAL A 431 -14.43 -13.62 -10.90
CA VAL A 431 -14.93 -14.98 -10.98
C VAL A 431 -16.14 -15.13 -10.06
N TYR A 432 -16.85 -16.24 -10.13
CA TYR A 432 -17.93 -16.52 -9.19
C TYR A 432 -18.13 -18.00 -8.92
N ILE A 433 -18.75 -18.28 -7.78
CA ILE A 433 -19.32 -19.59 -7.46
C ILE A 433 -20.83 -19.48 -7.61
N ALA A 434 -21.40 -20.27 -8.51
CA ALA A 434 -22.78 -20.15 -8.94
C ALA A 434 -23.77 -20.90 -8.02
N ASN A 435 -25.02 -20.44 -8.00
CA ASN A 435 -26.18 -21.20 -7.49
C ASN A 435 -26.03 -21.70 -6.04
N LEU A 436 -25.52 -20.84 -5.16
CA LEU A 436 -25.42 -21.11 -3.74
C LEU A 436 -26.74 -20.79 -3.03
N THR A 437 -27.11 -21.59 -2.05
CA THR A 437 -28.14 -21.26 -1.05
C THR A 437 -27.60 -20.24 -0.05
N SER A 438 -28.47 -19.55 0.68
CA SER A 438 -28.03 -18.65 1.76
C SER A 438 -27.16 -19.35 2.82
N GLN A 439 -27.44 -20.63 3.12
CA GLN A 439 -26.63 -21.41 4.06
C GLN A 439 -25.23 -21.72 3.53
N GLU A 440 -25.11 -22.02 2.23
CA GLU A 440 -23.81 -22.23 1.59
C GLU A 440 -23.00 -20.93 1.55
N VAL A 441 -23.63 -19.80 1.24
CA VAL A 441 -22.98 -18.48 1.33
C VAL A 441 -22.52 -18.20 2.75
N ALA A 442 -23.40 -18.32 3.76
CA ALA A 442 -23.02 -18.13 5.16
C ALA A 442 -21.86 -19.03 5.59
N CYS A 443 -21.85 -20.30 5.17
CA CYS A 443 -20.75 -21.20 5.46
C CYS A 443 -19.44 -20.77 4.80
N ALA A 444 -19.47 -20.24 3.57
CA ALA A 444 -18.27 -19.77 2.88
C ALA A 444 -17.52 -18.70 3.70
N PHE A 445 -18.23 -17.97 4.56
CA PHE A 445 -17.67 -17.00 5.51
C PHE A 445 -17.46 -17.55 6.94
N SER A 446 -17.89 -18.77 7.25
CA SER A 446 -17.69 -19.39 8.56
C SER A 446 -16.23 -19.76 8.82
N GLY A 447 -15.76 -19.58 10.06
CA GLY A 447 -14.38 -19.86 10.49
C GLY A 447 -13.40 -18.69 10.25
N SER A 448 -12.10 -18.99 10.09
CA SER A 448 -10.95 -18.06 10.01
C SER A 448 -10.94 -17.06 8.83
N ILE A 449 -12.09 -16.84 8.18
CA ILE A 449 -12.34 -15.79 7.19
C ILE A 449 -12.92 -14.53 7.87
N LEU A 450 -13.60 -14.68 9.02
CA LEU A 450 -14.19 -13.56 9.77
C LEU A 450 -13.48 -13.20 11.07
N SER A 451 -12.68 -14.11 11.65
CA SER A 451 -11.96 -13.87 12.90
C SER A 451 -10.46 -13.83 12.68
N TYR A 452 -9.83 -12.71 13.03
CA TYR A 452 -8.50 -12.79 13.63
C TYR A 452 -8.64 -13.72 14.85
N THR A 453 -7.80 -14.73 14.96
CA THR A 453 -7.68 -15.51 16.21
C THR A 453 -7.33 -14.56 17.36
N GLU A 454 -7.71 -14.85 18.60
CA GLU A 454 -7.29 -14.05 19.78
C GLU A 454 -5.77 -13.83 19.80
N GLU A 455 -5.00 -14.80 19.31
CA GLU A 455 -3.54 -14.73 19.18
C GLU A 455 -3.08 -13.73 18.11
N GLU A 456 -3.82 -13.58 17.01
CA GLU A 456 -3.60 -12.54 15.99
C GLU A 456 -4.12 -11.17 16.46
N GLN A 457 -5.20 -11.10 17.25
CA GLN A 457 -5.73 -9.84 17.80
C GLN A 457 -4.81 -9.25 18.88
N LEU A 458 -4.26 -10.07 19.77
CA LEU A 458 -3.36 -9.61 20.85
C LEU A 458 -2.00 -9.12 20.33
N HIS A 459 -1.54 -9.58 19.17
CA HIS A 459 -0.29 -9.10 18.54
C HIS A 459 -0.46 -7.80 17.74
N ASN A 460 -1.69 -7.38 17.47
CA ASN A 460 -2.02 -6.33 16.50
C ASN A 460 -2.40 -4.96 17.10
N VAL A 461 -2.39 -4.85 18.43
CA VAL A 461 -2.89 -3.69 19.22
C VAL A 461 -2.04 -2.41 19.10
N TYR A 462 -0.91 -2.40 18.37
CA TYR A 462 -0.12 -1.17 18.22
C TYR A 462 -0.19 -0.59 16.79
N ASN A 463 -1.23 0.24 16.59
CA ASN A 463 -1.35 1.41 15.71
C ASN A 463 -0.82 1.34 14.26
N TYR A 464 -1.60 0.63 13.44
CA TYR A 464 -2.09 0.94 12.07
C TYR A 464 -3.44 0.20 11.88
N GLU A 465 -3.67 -0.86 12.66
CA GLU A 465 -4.95 -1.59 12.77
C GLU A 465 -5.95 -1.06 13.80
N ALA A 466 -5.73 0.06 14.48
CA ALA A 466 -6.83 0.65 15.25
C ALA A 466 -8.04 1.01 14.36
N ALA A 467 -7.85 1.18 13.05
CA ALA A 467 -8.93 1.30 12.05
C ALA A 467 -9.38 -0.03 11.41
N ARG A 468 -8.59 -1.10 11.53
CA ARG A 468 -8.90 -2.45 10.99
C ARG A 468 -9.49 -3.39 12.04
N ALA A 469 -9.40 -3.07 13.33
CA ALA A 469 -9.97 -3.87 14.41
C ALA A 469 -11.48 -4.15 14.20
N ASP A 470 -12.18 -3.24 13.50
CA ASP A 470 -13.62 -3.35 13.21
C ASP A 470 -13.95 -3.67 11.74
N ILE A 471 -12.96 -3.73 10.83
CA ILE A 471 -13.22 -4.07 9.41
C ILE A 471 -12.87 -5.54 9.18
N PRO A 472 -13.85 -6.39 8.82
CA PRO A 472 -13.59 -7.79 8.52
C PRO A 472 -12.59 -7.97 7.38
N ARG A 473 -11.90 -9.12 7.37
CA ARG A 473 -11.00 -9.49 6.26
C ARG A 473 -11.70 -9.49 4.91
N TYR A 474 -12.97 -9.89 4.88
CA TYR A 474 -13.82 -9.82 3.69
C TYR A 474 -15.09 -9.07 4.00
N VAL A 475 -15.38 -8.10 3.14
CA VAL A 475 -16.50 -7.18 3.28
C VAL A 475 -17.57 -7.53 2.24
N THR A 476 -18.83 -7.47 2.66
CA THR A 476 -20.00 -7.84 1.85
C THR A 476 -21.11 -6.79 1.98
N PRO A 477 -22.04 -6.68 1.02
CA PRO A 477 -23.15 -5.71 1.07
C PRO A 477 -24.08 -5.89 2.28
N THR A 478 -24.26 -7.13 2.71
CA THR A 478 -25.14 -7.54 3.81
C THR A 478 -24.54 -8.73 4.52
N ASP A 479 -24.84 -8.91 5.81
CA ASP A 479 -24.39 -10.08 6.59
C ASP A 479 -24.75 -11.40 5.88
N PRO A 480 -23.76 -12.24 5.49
CA PRO A 480 -23.99 -13.53 4.85
C PRO A 480 -24.92 -14.46 5.63
N SER A 481 -24.96 -14.36 6.96
CA SER A 481 -25.80 -15.19 7.82
C SER A 481 -27.27 -14.75 7.85
N ALA A 482 -27.57 -13.54 7.40
CA ALA A 482 -28.91 -12.95 7.37
C ALA A 482 -29.58 -13.03 5.98
N LEU A 483 -28.97 -13.73 5.02
CA LEU A 483 -29.47 -13.84 3.65
C LEU A 483 -30.79 -14.63 3.56
N PRO A 484 -31.82 -14.14 2.82
CA PRO A 484 -33.06 -14.86 2.56
C PRO A 484 -32.84 -16.27 2.00
N SER A 485 -33.54 -17.26 2.56
CA SER A 485 -33.40 -18.68 2.20
C SER A 485 -34.20 -19.12 0.98
N ASP A 486 -35.10 -18.28 0.48
CA ASP A 486 -35.94 -18.49 -0.70
C ASP A 486 -35.26 -18.05 -2.01
N HIS A 487 -34.02 -17.55 -1.94
CA HIS A 487 -33.23 -17.11 -3.08
C HIS A 487 -31.98 -17.99 -3.25
N CYS A 488 -31.49 -18.10 -4.49
CA CYS A 488 -30.13 -18.54 -4.78
C CYS A 488 -29.21 -17.33 -4.98
N TYR A 489 -27.91 -17.54 -4.81
CA TYR A 489 -26.89 -16.51 -4.84
C TYR A 489 -25.71 -16.93 -5.73
N ASP A 490 -25.20 -15.97 -6.50
CA ASP A 490 -23.94 -16.09 -7.22
C ASP A 490 -22.88 -15.29 -6.43
N LEU A 491 -21.94 -15.99 -5.80
CA LEU A 491 -20.88 -15.38 -4.98
C LEU A 491 -19.78 -14.84 -5.88
N ILE A 492 -19.75 -13.52 -6.09
CA ILE A 492 -18.79 -12.84 -6.98
C ILE A 492 -17.50 -12.54 -6.19
N LEU A 493 -16.38 -13.00 -6.73
CA LEU A 493 -15.06 -12.96 -6.12
C LEU A 493 -14.04 -12.38 -7.11
N THR A 494 -12.87 -12.03 -6.59
CA THR A 494 -11.69 -11.79 -7.43
C THR A 494 -10.96 -13.10 -7.71
N SER A 495 -10.18 -13.18 -8.79
CA SER A 495 -9.30 -14.31 -9.08
C SER A 495 -8.32 -14.61 -7.93
N TYR A 496 -7.92 -13.60 -7.17
CA TYR A 496 -7.06 -13.72 -5.99
C TYR A 496 -7.74 -14.46 -4.82
N ASP A 497 -9.05 -14.32 -4.66
CA ASP A 497 -9.80 -14.93 -3.55
C ASP A 497 -10.55 -16.20 -3.94
N ALA A 498 -10.70 -16.45 -5.25
CA ALA A 498 -11.39 -17.57 -5.87
C ALA A 498 -11.12 -18.92 -5.17
N ASP A 499 -9.86 -19.32 -5.11
CA ASP A 499 -9.47 -20.62 -4.56
C ASP A 499 -9.67 -20.70 -3.04
N LYS A 500 -9.55 -19.58 -2.32
CA LYS A 500 -9.74 -19.54 -0.86
C LYS A 500 -11.19 -19.86 -0.48
N PHE A 501 -12.14 -19.35 -1.28
CA PHE A 501 -13.57 -19.62 -1.10
C PHE A 501 -13.94 -21.00 -1.67
N ALA A 502 -13.51 -21.34 -2.88
CA ALA A 502 -13.81 -22.62 -3.50
C ALA A 502 -13.27 -23.81 -2.67
N ALA A 503 -12.09 -23.68 -2.05
CA ALA A 503 -11.50 -24.71 -1.20
C ALA A 503 -12.37 -25.06 0.03
N ARG A 504 -13.25 -24.16 0.48
CA ARG A 504 -14.16 -24.42 1.61
C ARG A 504 -15.16 -25.53 1.33
N PHE A 505 -15.53 -25.70 0.07
CA PHE A 505 -16.48 -26.72 -0.40
C PHE A 505 -15.77 -27.99 -0.90
N ARG A 506 -14.44 -28.03 -0.93
CA ARG A 506 -13.66 -29.23 -1.29
C ARG A 506 -13.46 -30.12 -0.06
N LYS A 507 -13.10 -31.39 -0.27
CA LYS A 507 -12.85 -32.36 0.82
C LYS A 507 -11.82 -31.81 1.82
N GLY A 508 -12.22 -31.73 3.09
CA GLY A 508 -11.40 -31.15 4.16
C GLY A 508 -11.67 -29.66 4.43
N GLY A 509 -12.43 -28.99 3.56
CA GLY A 509 -12.91 -27.63 3.78
C GLY A 509 -14.06 -27.57 4.78
N SER A 510 -14.27 -26.39 5.38
CA SER A 510 -15.26 -26.17 6.44
C SER A 510 -16.72 -26.36 6.00
N CYS A 511 -17.01 -26.22 4.71
CA CYS A 511 -18.36 -26.37 4.14
C CYS A 511 -18.58 -27.71 3.46
N TYR A 512 -17.60 -28.61 3.51
CA TYR A 512 -17.69 -29.88 2.78
C TYR A 512 -18.89 -30.75 3.18
N GLN A 513 -19.37 -30.65 4.43
CA GLN A 513 -20.47 -31.48 4.92
C GLN A 513 -21.85 -31.05 4.42
N MET A 514 -21.98 -29.85 3.84
CA MET A 514 -23.27 -29.32 3.36
C MET A 514 -23.35 -29.22 1.84
N ILE A 515 -22.36 -29.75 1.13
CA ILE A 515 -22.35 -29.70 -0.33
C ILE A 515 -23.49 -30.53 -0.92
N ASP A 516 -24.07 -30.02 -1.99
CA ASP A 516 -24.97 -30.71 -2.90
C ASP A 516 -24.13 -31.29 -4.05
N PRO A 517 -24.03 -32.63 -4.18
CA PRO A 517 -23.26 -33.28 -5.24
C PRO A 517 -23.73 -32.95 -6.67
N SER A 518 -24.93 -32.39 -6.83
CA SER A 518 -25.45 -31.96 -8.13
C SER A 518 -24.95 -30.57 -8.56
N LYS A 519 -24.31 -29.81 -7.66
CA LYS A 519 -23.77 -28.47 -7.92
C LYS A 519 -22.27 -28.47 -8.17
N SER A 520 -21.78 -27.42 -8.82
CA SER A 520 -20.36 -27.11 -8.93
C SER A 520 -20.01 -25.97 -7.96
N TYR A 521 -19.00 -26.19 -7.12
CA TYR A 521 -18.42 -25.17 -6.22
C TYR A 521 -17.09 -24.64 -6.74
N LEU A 522 -16.81 -24.85 -8.02
CA LEU A 522 -15.65 -24.27 -8.68
C LEU A 522 -15.91 -22.80 -8.96
N ALA A 523 -14.91 -21.96 -8.68
CA ALA A 523 -14.91 -20.61 -9.19
C ALA A 523 -14.73 -20.66 -10.71
N VAL A 524 -15.62 -20.00 -11.43
CA VAL A 524 -15.57 -19.88 -12.90
C VAL A 524 -15.58 -18.41 -13.29
N ASP A 525 -15.03 -18.08 -14.46
CA ASP A 525 -14.95 -16.70 -14.94
C ASP A 525 -16.34 -16.05 -14.92
N TYR A 526 -16.39 -14.85 -14.35
CA TYR A 526 -17.62 -14.07 -14.31
C TYR A 526 -17.79 -13.37 -15.66
N PRO A 527 -18.85 -13.67 -16.43
CA PRO A 527 -19.10 -13.03 -17.72
C PRO A 527 -19.59 -11.61 -17.47
N THR A 528 -18.68 -10.65 -17.42
CA THR A 528 -18.99 -9.22 -17.33
C THR A 528 -19.57 -8.76 -18.68
N HIS A 529 -20.90 -8.77 -18.81
CA HIS A 529 -21.61 -8.46 -20.07
C HIS A 529 -21.25 -7.07 -20.64
N LEU A 530 -20.95 -6.11 -19.78
CA LEU A 530 -20.53 -4.75 -20.18
C LEU A 530 -19.07 -4.67 -20.65
N ARG A 531 -18.18 -5.56 -20.17
CA ARG A 531 -16.74 -5.56 -20.46
C ARG A 531 -16.12 -6.93 -20.27
N PRO A 532 -15.94 -7.75 -21.32
CA PRO A 532 -15.21 -9.00 -21.20
C PRO A 532 -13.82 -8.76 -20.59
N ASN A 533 -13.47 -9.47 -19.51
CA ASN A 533 -12.17 -9.41 -18.82
C ASN A 533 -11.90 -8.13 -18.00
N ALA A 534 -12.92 -7.45 -17.49
CA ALA A 534 -12.71 -6.34 -16.57
C ALA A 534 -11.91 -6.78 -15.32
N THR A 535 -11.01 -5.91 -14.87
CA THR A 535 -10.22 -6.10 -13.65
C THR A 535 -10.57 -5.07 -12.58
N THR A 536 -10.23 -5.36 -11.32
CA THR A 536 -10.48 -4.45 -10.21
C THR A 536 -9.82 -3.06 -10.38
N GLU A 537 -8.68 -2.98 -11.06
CA GLU A 537 -7.95 -1.73 -11.35
C GLU A 537 -8.74 -0.78 -12.27
N GLU A 538 -9.56 -1.32 -13.18
CA GLU A 538 -10.24 -0.55 -14.22
C GLU A 538 -11.58 0.05 -13.75
N LEU A 539 -12.20 -0.52 -12.72
CA LEU A 539 -13.58 -0.17 -12.35
C LEU A 539 -13.73 1.27 -11.84
N LEU A 540 -12.83 1.73 -10.96
CA LEU A 540 -12.92 3.07 -10.38
C LEU A 540 -12.76 4.17 -11.44
N PRO A 541 -11.73 4.14 -12.31
CA PRO A 541 -11.60 5.11 -13.39
C PRO A 541 -12.86 5.27 -14.24
N ASP A 542 -13.43 4.14 -14.65
CA ASP A 542 -14.62 4.11 -15.50
C ASP A 542 -15.86 4.65 -14.77
N PHE A 543 -16.05 4.20 -13.52
CA PHE A 543 -17.14 4.65 -12.68
C PHE A 543 -17.10 6.17 -12.46
N PHE A 544 -15.93 6.72 -12.16
CA PHE A 544 -15.75 8.16 -11.95
C PHE A 544 -16.01 8.96 -13.23
N ALA A 545 -15.47 8.50 -14.36
CA ALA A 545 -15.67 9.16 -15.65
C ALA A 545 -17.15 9.19 -16.07
N LYS A 546 -17.91 8.13 -15.75
CA LYS A 546 -19.31 7.97 -16.18
C LYS A 546 -20.33 8.54 -15.21
N TYR A 547 -20.16 8.30 -13.91
CA TYR A 547 -21.20 8.55 -12.89
C TYR A 547 -20.82 9.62 -11.88
N MET A 548 -19.55 10.01 -11.80
CA MET A 548 -19.08 11.10 -10.92
C MET A 548 -18.30 12.17 -11.70
N PRO A 549 -18.85 12.69 -12.82
CA PRO A 549 -18.16 13.74 -13.56
C PRO A 549 -17.98 14.97 -12.68
N CYS A 550 -16.84 15.63 -12.80
CA CYS A 550 -16.67 16.93 -12.16
C CYS A 550 -17.78 17.87 -12.62
N LEU A 551 -18.51 18.41 -11.66
CA LEU A 551 -19.47 19.46 -11.94
C LEU A 551 -18.67 20.65 -12.47
N THR A 552 -18.64 20.80 -13.78
CA THR A 552 -18.29 22.10 -14.35
C THR A 552 -19.39 23.03 -13.88
N PHE A 553 -19.04 23.96 -12.99
CA PHE A 553 -19.81 25.18 -12.89
C PHE A 553 -19.61 25.86 -14.24
N GLN A 554 -20.42 25.50 -15.24
CA GLN A 554 -20.70 26.45 -16.29
C GLN A 554 -21.30 27.63 -15.53
N PRO A 555 -20.68 28.84 -15.54
CA PRO A 555 -21.50 30.02 -15.41
C PRO A 555 -22.60 29.79 -16.45
N THR A 556 -23.85 29.76 -16.04
CA THR A 556 -24.94 29.79 -17.01
C THR A 556 -24.69 31.04 -17.85
N GLU A 557 -24.05 30.88 -19.01
CA GLU A 557 -24.15 31.80 -20.12
C GLU A 557 -25.63 31.76 -20.49
N ASP A 558 -26.36 32.60 -19.78
CA ASP A 558 -27.53 33.32 -20.22
C ASP A 558 -28.43 32.59 -21.22
N VAL A 559 -28.87 31.37 -20.87
CA VAL A 559 -30.15 30.81 -21.38
C VAL A 559 -31.33 31.54 -20.71
N SER A 560 -31.12 32.73 -20.15
CA SER A 560 -32.16 33.57 -19.57
C SER A 560 -32.77 34.59 -20.54
N ASN A 561 -32.40 34.60 -21.83
CA ASN A 561 -32.95 35.57 -22.80
C ASN A 561 -33.82 35.02 -23.94
N GLN A 562 -34.15 33.72 -23.98
CA GLN A 562 -35.21 33.22 -24.88
C GLN A 562 -36.43 32.66 -24.14
N GLU A 563 -36.25 31.84 -23.10
CA GLU A 563 -37.40 31.36 -22.29
C GLU A 563 -37.99 32.44 -21.36
N ALA A 564 -37.20 33.41 -20.89
CA ALA A 564 -37.73 34.51 -20.09
C ALA A 564 -38.54 35.52 -20.92
N ILE A 565 -38.33 35.58 -22.25
CA ILE A 565 -39.10 36.46 -23.14
C ILE A 565 -40.46 35.84 -23.46
N GLU A 566 -40.54 34.52 -23.72
CA GLU A 566 -41.83 33.84 -23.91
C GLU A 566 -42.65 33.77 -22.62
N THR A 567 -42.01 33.56 -21.47
CA THR A 567 -42.73 33.51 -20.18
C THR A 567 -43.20 34.90 -19.73
N LYS A 568 -42.44 35.98 -20.00
CA LYS A 568 -42.89 37.37 -19.75
C LYS A 568 -44.00 37.81 -20.68
N ASN A 569 -44.00 37.41 -21.95
CA ASN A 569 -45.06 37.77 -22.89
C ASN A 569 -46.36 37.01 -22.58
N THR A 570 -46.26 35.74 -22.19
CA THR A 570 -47.43 34.94 -21.79
C THR A 570 -48.03 35.42 -20.47
N MET A 571 -47.19 35.78 -19.48
CA MET A 571 -47.68 36.39 -18.23
C MET A 571 -48.26 37.80 -18.44
N ARG A 572 -47.71 38.63 -19.35
CA ARG A 572 -48.30 39.94 -19.68
C ARG A 572 -49.68 39.80 -20.33
N ILE A 573 -49.87 38.85 -21.25
CA ILE A 573 -51.16 38.61 -21.90
C ILE A 573 -52.21 38.15 -20.87
N VAL A 574 -51.85 37.27 -19.94
CA VAL A 574 -52.75 36.82 -18.86
C VAL A 574 -53.07 37.95 -17.88
N PHE A 575 -52.10 38.80 -17.54
CA PHE A 575 -52.33 39.94 -16.64
C PHE A 575 -53.22 41.03 -17.26
N PHE A 576 -53.05 41.35 -18.55
CA PHE A 576 -53.94 42.29 -19.26
C PHE A 576 -55.36 41.72 -19.41
N SER A 577 -55.50 40.40 -19.55
CA SER A 577 -56.80 39.72 -19.63
C SER A 577 -57.55 39.76 -18.30
N LEU A 578 -56.86 39.51 -17.18
CA LEU A 578 -57.47 39.58 -15.85
C LEU A 578 -57.84 41.01 -15.45
N VAL A 579 -56.99 42.01 -15.74
CA VAL A 579 -57.28 43.42 -15.44
C VAL A 579 -58.48 43.91 -16.27
N SER A 580 -58.61 43.47 -17.52
CA SER A 580 -59.77 43.82 -18.38
C SER A 580 -61.07 43.19 -17.89
N LEU A 581 -61.04 41.94 -17.40
CA LEU A 581 -62.19 41.26 -16.79
C LEU A 581 -62.63 41.93 -15.47
N VAL A 582 -61.67 42.35 -14.63
CA VAL A 582 -61.96 43.07 -13.39
C VAL A 582 -62.51 44.46 -13.68
N LEU A 583 -61.97 45.20 -14.66
CA LEU A 583 -62.53 46.49 -15.08
C LEU A 583 -63.93 46.35 -15.67
N ALA A 584 -64.18 45.34 -16.50
CA ALA A 584 -65.51 45.09 -17.06
C ALA A 584 -66.55 44.76 -15.97
N ALA A 585 -66.16 43.98 -14.95
CA ALA A 585 -67.02 43.68 -13.81
C ALA A 585 -67.31 44.92 -12.95
N ILE A 586 -66.32 45.80 -12.75
CA ILE A 586 -66.49 47.08 -12.03
C ILE A 586 -67.41 48.03 -12.81
N VAL A 587 -67.24 48.13 -14.14
CA VAL A 587 -68.10 48.96 -15.01
C VAL A 587 -69.53 48.42 -15.03
N ALA A 588 -69.72 47.10 -15.14
CA ALA A 588 -71.05 46.49 -15.09
C ALA A 588 -71.75 46.71 -13.74
N ALA A 589 -71.01 46.63 -12.62
CA ALA A 589 -71.52 46.95 -11.30
C ALA A 589 -71.91 48.43 -11.17
N LEU A 590 -71.09 49.35 -11.70
CA LEU A 590 -71.40 50.79 -11.72
C LEU A 590 -72.62 51.12 -12.60
N VAL A 591 -72.77 50.50 -13.76
CA VAL A 591 -73.94 50.65 -14.63
C VAL A 591 -75.21 50.09 -13.96
N GLY A 592 -75.10 48.96 -13.27
CA GLY A 592 -76.20 48.40 -12.47
C GLY A 592 -76.67 49.32 -11.35
N ILE A 593 -75.73 49.98 -10.66
CA ILE A 593 -76.03 50.96 -9.60
C ILE A 593 -76.70 52.22 -10.19
N ILE A 594 -76.26 52.70 -11.36
CA ILE A 594 -76.85 53.86 -12.03
C ILE A 594 -78.28 53.55 -12.53
N LEU A 595 -78.55 52.33 -12.99
CA LEU A 595 -79.88 51.90 -13.46
C LEU A 595 -80.88 51.67 -12.30
N PHE A 596 -80.41 51.37 -11.09
CA PHE A 596 -81.27 51.19 -9.90
C PHE A 596 -81.62 52.51 -9.18
N CYS A 597 -80.94 53.62 -9.48
CA CYS A 597 -81.11 54.91 -8.81
C CYS A 597 -81.96 55.94 -9.59
N CYS A 598 -82.63 55.57 -10.69
CA CYS A 598 -83.53 56.48 -11.41
C CYS A 598 -85.01 56.02 -11.36
N PRO A 599 -85.92 56.79 -10.75
CA PRO A 599 -87.32 56.40 -10.58
C PRO A 599 -88.11 56.45 -11.89
N ARG A 600 -88.84 55.35 -12.17
CA ARG A 600 -89.83 55.24 -13.26
C ARG A 600 -90.89 56.34 -13.12
N LYS A 601 -90.99 57.22 -14.13
CA LYS A 601 -92.14 58.10 -14.35
C LYS A 601 -93.06 57.54 -15.44
N HIS A 602 -94.33 57.42 -15.07
CA HIS A 602 -95.49 57.10 -15.90
C HIS A 602 -95.82 58.18 -16.94
N ALA A 603 -96.30 57.75 -18.13
CA ALA A 603 -97.45 58.28 -18.90
C ALA A 603 -97.62 57.37 -20.15
N SER A 604 -98.76 56.70 -20.42
CA SER A 604 -100.00 57.21 -21.10
C SER A 604 -99.67 57.80 -22.48
N GLU A 605 -100.25 57.44 -23.64
CA GLU A 605 -101.57 56.89 -24.02
C GLU A 605 -101.55 56.55 -25.54
N ARG A 606 -102.39 55.59 -26.00
CA ARG A 606 -103.16 55.52 -27.29
C ARG A 606 -102.39 55.51 -28.65
N LEU A 607 -102.85 54.92 -29.77
CA LEU A 607 -103.96 54.06 -30.21
C LEU A 607 -103.62 53.56 -31.65
N LEU A 608 -104.04 52.33 -31.99
CA LEU A 608 -104.62 51.86 -33.28
C LEU A 608 -103.90 52.11 -34.64
N ASN A 609 -103.54 51.03 -35.36
CA ASN A 609 -104.36 50.50 -36.47
C ASN A 609 -103.79 49.22 -37.11
N ASP A 610 -104.72 48.38 -37.56
CA ASP A 610 -104.62 47.03 -38.11
C ASP A 610 -103.96 46.92 -39.51
N ILE A 611 -103.28 45.79 -39.76
CA ILE A 611 -103.62 44.77 -40.79
C ILE A 611 -103.41 43.39 -40.17
#